data_AF-A0A8C1INQ1-F1
#
_entry.id   AF-A0A8C1INQ1-F1
#
_cell.length_a   1.000
_cell.length_b   1.000
_cell.length_c   1.000
_cell.angle_alpha   90.00
_cell.angle_beta   90.00
_cell.angle_gamma   90.00
#
_symmetry.space_group_name_H-M   'P 1'
#
loop_
_entity.id
_entity.type
_entity.pdbx_description
1 polymer ?
#
loop_
_entity_poly.entity_id
_entity_poly.type
_entity_poly.pdbx_seq_one_letter_code
_entity_poly.pdbx_strand_id
1 'polypeptide(L)'
;VLRSNWAGFVWKTGYTTNHRSDIDIQSRENLPALVWSDRAKNLGLVRKKFTLQTQQRCGFRKVAKKVEPKKGVAEEVEQTEILHKKGEAPAPDPPTPRIPARSFGRLVKPLVFTIGFTGCSFGGAAIWQYESLKSRVQSYFDDVKADWLEKKRPQKQAGLGKQVNQWWNSLSDGQKTVTGIIAANALVFCCWRVPSLQRTMVKYFTSNPSSKALCWPMLLSTFSHYSLFHMAANMYVLWSFSSSIVNMMGKEQFMALYLSAGVISTFVSYVSKTAMGRFGPSLGASGAIMTVLAAVCTKMPEAKLAILFLPMYPFTAGNALKAIVALDTTGLILGWRFFDHAAHLGGALFGIWYIIYGHELIWKNREPLVKMWHDFRTRGPGAGGNGSM
;
A
#
# COMPACT_ATOMS: atom_id res chain seq x y z
N VAL A 1 13.02 37.79 -4.43
CA VAL A 1 13.66 36.45 -4.42
C VAL A 1 12.75 35.51 -3.63
N LEU A 2 12.11 34.60 -4.34
CA LEU A 2 10.90 33.85 -3.95
C LEU A 2 11.17 32.83 -2.83
N ARG A 3 10.49 32.97 -1.68
CA ARG A 3 10.28 31.87 -0.73
C ARG A 3 9.06 31.07 -1.17
N SER A 4 9.28 29.84 -1.62
CA SER A 4 8.23 28.88 -1.93
C SER A 4 7.65 28.28 -0.65
N ASN A 5 6.43 28.69 -0.29
CA ASN A 5 5.61 28.04 0.73
C ASN A 5 5.11 26.68 0.22
N TRP A 6 5.83 25.61 0.55
CA TRP A 6 5.30 24.25 0.54
C TRP A 6 4.88 23.89 1.96
N ALA A 7 3.71 24.38 2.39
CA ALA A 7 3.05 23.89 3.59
C ALA A 7 2.17 22.69 3.19
N GLY A 8 2.63 21.48 3.53
CA GLY A 8 1.87 20.24 3.35
C GLY A 8 0.59 20.27 4.18
N PHE A 9 -0.55 20.11 3.53
CA PHE A 9 -1.83 19.87 4.19
C PHE A 9 -1.84 18.42 4.70
N VAL A 10 -1.41 18.25 5.93
CA VAL A 10 -1.61 17.06 6.75
C VAL A 10 -3.03 17.10 7.29
N TRP A 11 -3.70 15.96 7.23
CA TRP A 11 -4.93 15.66 7.95
C TRP A 11 -4.82 16.12 9.41
N LYS A 12 -5.38 17.29 9.76
CA LYS A 12 -5.47 17.73 11.15
C LYS A 12 -6.60 16.96 11.83
N THR A 13 -6.25 15.92 12.58
CA THR A 13 -7.15 15.35 13.59
C THR A 13 -7.21 16.33 14.77
N GLY A 14 -8.26 17.14 14.82
CA GLY A 14 -8.52 18.01 15.97
C GLY A 14 -8.94 17.17 17.18
N TYR A 15 -8.11 17.17 18.22
CA TYR A 15 -8.50 16.72 19.55
C TYR A 15 -8.91 17.95 20.35
N THR A 16 -10.19 18.08 20.69
CA THR A 16 -10.67 19.00 21.73
C THR A 16 -11.35 18.19 22.81
N THR A 17 -10.67 18.01 23.93
CA THR A 17 -11.25 17.53 25.18
C THR A 17 -12.17 18.62 25.72
N ASN A 18 -13.48 18.35 25.74
CA ASN A 18 -14.48 19.22 26.33
C ASN A 18 -14.40 19.12 27.85
N HIS A 19 -13.81 20.12 28.51
CA HIS A 19 -14.17 20.45 29.88
C HIS A 19 -15.15 21.61 29.83
N ARG A 20 -16.38 21.30 30.25
CA ARG A 20 -17.51 22.23 30.36
C ARG A 20 -17.39 22.94 31.70
N SER A 21 -17.28 24.27 31.67
CA SER A 21 -17.63 25.13 32.79
C SER A 21 -18.21 26.41 32.19
N ASP A 22 -19.49 26.60 32.44
CA ASP A 22 -20.28 27.77 32.07
C ASP A 22 -19.65 29.05 32.64
N ILE A 23 -19.74 30.15 31.90
CA ILE A 23 -20.07 31.50 32.39
C ILE A 23 -20.41 32.36 31.17
N ASP A 24 -21.57 32.98 31.28
CA ASP A 24 -22.23 33.93 30.38
C ASP A 24 -21.48 35.28 30.31
N ILE A 25 -21.73 36.09 29.28
CA ILE A 25 -21.83 37.58 29.28
C ILE A 25 -21.71 38.16 27.85
N GLN A 26 -22.68 39.03 27.57
CA GLN A 26 -22.91 39.88 26.40
C GLN A 26 -21.81 40.91 26.07
N SER A 27 -21.65 41.23 24.77
CA SER A 27 -21.62 42.59 24.17
C SER A 27 -21.09 42.48 22.73
N ARG A 28 -21.90 42.70 21.70
CA ARG A 28 -22.17 43.97 20.98
C ARG A 28 -20.94 44.79 20.53
N GLU A 29 -20.91 44.96 19.21
CA GLU A 29 -20.54 46.16 18.44
C GLU A 29 -19.09 46.34 17.92
N ASN A 30 -19.01 46.36 16.58
CA ASN A 30 -18.45 47.43 15.73
C ASN A 30 -17.09 47.25 14.99
N LEU A 31 -17.21 47.41 13.65
CA LEU A 31 -16.27 47.97 12.63
C LEU A 31 -15.33 47.00 11.86
N PRO A 32 -14.84 47.37 10.64
CA PRO A 32 -15.61 47.58 9.41
C PRO A 32 -15.02 46.83 8.19
N ALA A 33 -15.79 46.80 7.09
CA ALA A 33 -15.39 46.30 5.78
C ALA A 33 -14.24 47.14 5.17
N LEU A 34 -13.22 46.46 4.64
CA LEU A 34 -12.12 47.06 3.87
C LEU A 34 -12.19 46.60 2.41
N VAL A 35 -12.61 47.54 1.58
CA VAL A 35 -12.58 47.54 0.12
C VAL A 35 -11.19 48.01 -0.33
N TRP A 36 -10.52 47.24 -1.20
CA TRP A 36 -9.45 47.70 -2.11
C TRP A 36 -9.54 46.83 -3.37
N SER A 37 -10.11 47.36 -4.46
CA SER A 37 -9.47 48.11 -5.56
C SER A 37 -8.81 47.22 -6.61
N ASP A 38 -9.46 47.16 -7.76
CA ASP A 38 -8.94 46.78 -9.06
C ASP A 38 -7.56 47.41 -9.36
N ARG A 39 -6.65 46.59 -9.88
CA ARG A 39 -5.57 47.07 -10.76
C ARG A 39 -5.18 45.99 -11.76
N ALA A 40 -5.99 45.87 -12.79
CA ALA A 40 -5.57 45.32 -14.07
C ALA A 40 -4.85 46.41 -14.88
N LYS A 41 -3.64 46.12 -15.37
CA LYS A 41 -3.23 46.27 -16.79
C LYS A 41 -1.73 46.02 -17.00
N ASN A 42 -1.48 45.12 -17.95
CA ASN A 42 -0.41 45.09 -18.94
C ASN A 42 1.05 44.97 -18.49
N LEU A 43 1.60 43.75 -18.66
CA LEU A 43 2.84 43.54 -19.42
C LEU A 43 2.70 42.22 -20.21
N GLY A 44 2.95 42.30 -21.52
CA GLY A 44 2.66 41.27 -22.49
C GLY A 44 3.72 40.18 -22.66
N LEU A 45 3.26 39.10 -23.29
CA LEU A 45 3.97 38.29 -24.29
C LEU A 45 5.33 37.68 -23.92
N VAL A 46 5.32 36.41 -23.47
CA VAL A 46 6.03 35.30 -24.14
C VAL A 46 5.23 34.01 -23.92
N ARG A 47 4.43 33.61 -24.91
CA ARG A 47 3.70 32.34 -24.95
C ARG A 47 4.58 31.28 -25.63
N LYS A 48 5.37 30.51 -24.87
CA LYS A 48 5.96 29.26 -25.38
C LYS A 48 4.99 28.10 -25.11
N LYS A 49 4.27 27.69 -26.15
CA LYS A 49 3.54 26.41 -26.19
C LYS A 49 4.58 25.28 -26.10
N PHE A 50 4.60 24.53 -24.99
CA PHE A 50 5.18 23.20 -24.96
C PHE A 50 4.05 22.18 -25.09
N THR A 51 3.84 21.75 -26.33
CA THR A 51 3.05 20.57 -26.66
C THR A 51 4.02 19.39 -26.66
N LEU A 52 3.95 18.52 -25.65
CA LEU A 52 4.64 17.23 -25.65
C LEU A 52 3.61 16.13 -25.37
N GLN A 53 2.86 15.80 -26.42
CA GLN A 53 2.29 14.47 -26.57
C GLN A 53 3.47 13.51 -26.72
N THR A 54 3.81 12.79 -25.65
CA THR A 54 4.68 11.61 -25.75
C THR A 54 3.88 10.41 -25.28
N GLN A 55 3.11 9.85 -26.21
CA GLN A 55 2.32 8.63 -26.01
C GLN A 55 3.27 7.43 -26.14
N GLN A 56 3.90 7.00 -25.04
CA GLN A 56 4.64 5.73 -25.02
C GLN A 56 3.67 4.55 -25.01
N ARG A 57 3.41 3.98 -26.19
CA ARG A 57 2.79 2.66 -26.34
C ARG A 57 3.86 1.58 -26.12
N CYS A 58 3.85 0.93 -24.97
CA CYS A 58 4.45 -0.40 -24.85
C CYS A 58 3.54 -1.41 -25.58
N GLY A 59 4.11 -2.05 -26.60
CA GLY A 59 3.41 -2.91 -27.55
C GLY A 59 2.86 -4.18 -26.91
N PHE A 60 1.54 -4.26 -26.79
CA PHE A 60 0.82 -5.51 -26.88
C PHE A 60 0.51 -5.75 -28.37
N ARG A 61 1.03 -6.84 -28.92
CA ARG A 61 0.83 -7.29 -30.29
C ARG A 61 -0.67 -7.44 -30.54
N LYS A 62 -1.28 -6.50 -31.26
CA LYS A 62 -2.64 -6.60 -31.79
C LYS A 62 -2.61 -7.62 -32.93
N VAL A 63 -3.47 -8.64 -32.83
CA VAL A 63 -3.79 -9.53 -33.96
C VAL A 63 -4.38 -8.67 -35.08
N ALA A 64 -3.91 -8.89 -36.30
CA ALA A 64 -4.30 -8.11 -37.48
C ALA A 64 -5.81 -8.24 -37.74
N LYS A 65 -6.47 -7.10 -37.88
CA LYS A 65 -7.85 -6.99 -38.36
C LYS A 65 -7.80 -7.13 -39.89
N LYS A 66 -8.45 -8.17 -40.43
CA LYS A 66 -8.56 -8.42 -41.88
C LYS A 66 -9.32 -7.26 -42.53
N VAL A 67 -8.75 -6.70 -43.61
CA VAL A 67 -9.33 -5.62 -44.42
C VAL A 67 -10.36 -6.23 -45.37
N GLU A 68 -11.56 -5.66 -45.44
CA GLU A 68 -12.53 -5.92 -46.51
C GLU A 68 -12.05 -5.27 -47.81
N PRO A 69 -12.09 -5.95 -48.97
CA PRO A 69 -12.06 -5.28 -50.26
C PRO A 69 -13.49 -4.97 -50.74
N LYS A 70 -13.61 -3.79 -51.35
CA LYS A 70 -14.79 -3.29 -52.04
C LYS A 70 -15.25 -4.23 -53.17
N LYS A 71 -16.58 -4.25 -53.34
CA LYS A 71 -17.36 -4.81 -54.46
C LYS A 71 -16.75 -4.50 -55.83
N GLY A 72 -16.77 -5.53 -56.69
CA GLY A 72 -16.73 -5.39 -58.14
C GLY A 72 -15.83 -6.42 -58.81
N VAL A 73 -16.33 -7.64 -58.98
CA VAL A 73 -16.34 -8.48 -60.21
C VAL A 73 -17.08 -9.75 -59.80
N ALA A 74 -18.36 -9.79 -60.13
CA ALA A 74 -19.23 -10.93 -59.91
C ALA A 74 -19.14 -11.88 -61.12
N GLU A 75 -19.51 -13.14 -60.88
CA GLU A 75 -20.00 -14.09 -61.88
C GLU A 75 -18.96 -14.61 -62.89
N GLU A 76 -18.16 -15.60 -62.47
CA GLU A 76 -17.78 -16.71 -63.37
C GLU A 76 -17.03 -17.89 -62.69
N VAL A 77 -16.68 -17.79 -61.40
CA VAL A 77 -15.91 -18.86 -60.71
C VAL A 77 -16.77 -19.77 -59.82
N GLU A 78 -18.08 -19.52 -59.70
CA GLU A 78 -18.93 -20.18 -58.69
C GLU A 78 -19.51 -21.54 -59.13
N GLN A 79 -19.25 -22.02 -60.35
CA GLN A 79 -19.83 -23.29 -60.85
C GLN A 79 -18.88 -24.48 -60.96
N THR A 80 -17.56 -24.30 -60.80
CA THR A 80 -16.59 -25.41 -60.91
C THR A 80 -16.12 -25.98 -59.56
N GLU A 81 -16.37 -25.30 -58.43
CA GLU A 81 -16.00 -25.82 -57.09
C GLU A 81 -17.09 -26.65 -56.40
N ILE A 82 -18.34 -26.63 -56.89
CA ILE A 82 -19.49 -27.27 -56.22
C ILE A 82 -19.52 -28.80 -56.41
N LEU A 83 -18.70 -29.37 -57.29
CA LEU A 83 -18.72 -30.81 -57.60
C LEU A 83 -17.61 -31.66 -56.94
N HIS A 84 -16.68 -31.07 -56.19
CA HIS A 84 -15.54 -31.81 -55.61
C HIS A 84 -15.50 -31.94 -54.08
N LYS A 85 -16.56 -31.55 -53.36
CA LYS A 85 -16.58 -31.60 -51.89
C LYS A 85 -17.76 -32.38 -51.32
N LYS A 86 -17.86 -33.66 -51.70
CA LYS A 86 -18.79 -34.62 -51.08
C LYS A 86 -18.01 -35.85 -50.63
N GLY A 87 -17.25 -35.71 -49.54
CA GLY A 87 -16.42 -36.81 -49.02
C GLY A 87 -15.38 -36.44 -47.95
N GLU A 88 -15.58 -35.38 -47.17
CA GLU A 88 -14.71 -35.10 -46.02
C GLU A 88 -15.55 -35.10 -44.73
N ALA A 89 -15.12 -35.94 -43.78
CA ALA A 89 -15.64 -35.97 -42.42
C ALA A 89 -15.63 -34.56 -41.80
N PRO A 90 -16.57 -34.23 -40.91
CA PRO A 90 -16.59 -32.91 -40.28
C PRO A 90 -15.24 -32.62 -39.63
N ALA A 91 -14.65 -31.49 -40.00
CA ALA A 91 -13.41 -31.00 -39.43
C ALA A 91 -13.55 -30.97 -37.89
N PRO A 92 -12.53 -31.40 -37.13
CA PRO A 92 -12.59 -31.34 -35.69
C PRO A 92 -12.82 -29.89 -35.27
N ASP A 93 -13.79 -29.68 -34.38
CA ASP A 93 -14.08 -28.37 -33.81
C ASP A 93 -12.78 -27.67 -33.41
N PRO A 94 -12.64 -26.35 -33.67
CA PRO A 94 -11.49 -25.61 -33.17
C PRO A 94 -11.39 -25.88 -31.66
N PRO A 95 -10.20 -26.17 -31.11
CA PRO A 95 -10.07 -26.54 -29.72
C PRO A 95 -10.71 -25.43 -28.90
N THR A 96 -11.81 -25.75 -28.24
CA THR A 96 -12.41 -24.89 -27.23
C THR A 96 -11.25 -24.45 -26.33
N PRO A 97 -11.09 -23.14 -26.04
CA PRO A 97 -10.06 -22.70 -25.12
C PRO A 97 -10.27 -23.49 -23.84
N ARG A 98 -9.36 -24.43 -23.53
CA ARG A 98 -9.44 -25.22 -22.31
C ARG A 98 -9.39 -24.19 -21.19
N ILE A 99 -10.54 -23.85 -20.63
CA ILE A 99 -10.61 -23.06 -19.41
C ILE A 99 -9.80 -23.90 -18.43
N PRO A 100 -8.62 -23.44 -17.99
CA PRO A 100 -7.82 -24.24 -17.07
C PRO A 100 -8.74 -24.54 -15.90
N ALA A 101 -8.98 -25.83 -15.65
CA ALA A 101 -9.91 -26.29 -14.62
C ALA A 101 -9.68 -25.45 -13.36
N ARG A 102 -10.75 -24.95 -12.75
CA ARG A 102 -10.72 -24.14 -11.52
C ARG A 102 -10.02 -24.95 -10.43
N SER A 103 -8.69 -24.88 -10.40
CA SER A 103 -7.86 -25.78 -9.61
C SER A 103 -7.59 -25.11 -8.27
N PHE A 104 -8.62 -25.11 -7.42
CA PHE A 104 -8.52 -24.59 -6.05
C PHE A 104 -7.40 -25.28 -5.25
N GLY A 105 -7.00 -26.51 -5.61
CA GLY A 105 -5.83 -27.18 -5.05
C GLY A 105 -4.52 -26.37 -5.18
N ARG A 106 -4.38 -25.50 -6.19
CA ARG A 106 -3.21 -24.62 -6.32
C ARG A 106 -3.15 -23.52 -5.24
N LEU A 107 -4.26 -23.24 -4.55
CA LEU A 107 -4.34 -22.21 -3.50
C LEU A 107 -3.87 -22.69 -2.13
N VAL A 108 -3.67 -23.99 -1.93
CA VAL A 108 -3.17 -24.56 -0.66
C VAL A 108 -1.81 -23.97 -0.30
N LYS A 109 -0.88 -23.91 -1.27
CA LYS A 109 0.47 -23.33 -1.05
C LYS A 109 0.40 -21.84 -0.65
N PRO A 110 -0.31 -20.96 -1.38
CA PRO A 110 -0.59 -19.60 -0.95
C PRO A 110 -1.23 -19.47 0.43
N LEU A 111 -2.18 -20.34 0.78
CA LEU A 111 -2.87 -20.30 2.07
C LEU A 111 -1.90 -20.60 3.23
N VAL A 112 -1.16 -21.71 3.13
CA VAL A 112 -0.15 -22.09 4.14
C VAL A 112 0.91 -20.99 4.25
N PHE A 113 1.36 -20.44 3.13
CA PHE A 113 2.29 -19.31 3.13
C PHE A 113 1.70 -18.08 3.83
N THR A 114 0.43 -17.76 3.61
CA THR A 114 -0.24 -16.61 4.25
C THR A 114 -0.30 -16.77 5.76
N ILE A 115 -0.69 -17.95 6.25
CA ILE A 115 -0.79 -18.25 7.68
C ILE A 115 0.61 -18.21 8.32
N GLY A 116 1.58 -18.93 7.73
CA GLY A 116 2.94 -18.99 8.23
C GLY A 116 3.63 -17.63 8.23
N PHE A 117 3.56 -16.90 7.11
CA PHE A 117 4.15 -15.56 7.00
C PHE A 117 3.54 -14.58 8.01
N THR A 118 2.21 -14.57 8.16
CA THR A 118 1.53 -13.69 9.12
C THR A 118 1.94 -14.03 10.55
N GLY A 119 1.98 -15.32 10.92
CA GLY A 119 2.45 -15.77 12.24
C GLY A 119 3.90 -15.36 12.52
N CYS A 120 4.80 -15.62 11.58
CA CYS A 120 6.21 -15.21 11.68
C CYS A 120 6.37 -13.68 11.75
N SER A 121 5.56 -12.93 10.99
CA SER A 121 5.59 -11.47 10.96
C SER A 121 5.23 -10.88 12.33
N PHE A 122 4.12 -11.33 12.93
CA PHE A 122 3.73 -10.88 14.27
C PHE A 122 4.65 -11.39 15.37
N GLY A 123 5.13 -12.63 15.29
CA GLY A 123 6.10 -13.17 16.24
C GLY A 123 7.43 -12.41 16.21
N GLY A 124 7.94 -12.14 15.00
CA GLY A 124 9.13 -11.33 14.79
C GLY A 124 8.96 -9.89 15.28
N ALA A 125 7.79 -9.28 15.07
CA ALA A 125 7.50 -7.96 15.61
C ALA A 125 7.40 -7.92 17.14
N ALA A 126 6.84 -8.95 17.78
CA ALA A 126 6.82 -9.05 19.23
C ALA A 126 8.24 -9.13 19.82
N ILE A 127 9.12 -9.94 19.20
CA ILE A 127 10.54 -10.03 19.56
C ILE A 127 11.24 -8.69 19.30
N TRP A 128 11.00 -8.07 18.13
CA TRP A 128 11.59 -6.78 17.81
C TRP A 128 11.18 -5.69 18.80
N GLN A 129 9.91 -5.67 19.24
CA GLN A 129 9.45 -4.75 20.25
C GLN A 129 10.16 -4.99 21.60
N TYR A 130 10.27 -6.25 22.01
CA TYR A 130 10.97 -6.63 23.24
C TYR A 130 12.44 -6.16 23.23
N GLU A 131 13.17 -6.47 22.17
CA GLU A 131 14.58 -6.10 22.02
C GLU A 131 14.78 -4.59 21.91
N SER A 132 13.86 -3.89 21.24
CA SER A 132 13.87 -2.43 21.15
C SER A 132 13.65 -1.78 22.51
N LEU A 133 12.73 -2.33 23.33
CA LEU A 133 12.49 -1.84 24.68
C LEU A 133 13.71 -2.08 25.58
N LYS A 134 14.27 -3.29 25.53
CA LYS A 134 15.50 -3.64 26.28
C LYS A 134 16.66 -2.72 25.92
N SER A 135 16.88 -2.49 24.63
CA SER A 135 17.96 -1.62 24.15
C SER A 135 17.79 -0.16 24.58
N ARG A 136 16.54 0.34 24.60
CA ARG A 136 16.22 1.70 25.09
C ARG A 136 16.48 1.86 26.59
N VAL A 137 16.16 0.82 27.38
CA VAL A 137 16.44 0.83 28.82
C VAL A 137 17.95 0.81 29.05
N GLN A 138 18.68 -0.03 28.33
CA GLN A 138 20.14 -0.10 28.43
C GLN A 138 20.78 1.23 28.04
N SER A 139 20.37 1.83 26.92
CA SER A 139 20.90 3.12 26.47
C SER A 139 20.57 4.24 27.45
N TYR A 140 19.42 4.21 28.12
CA TYR A 140 19.10 5.18 29.16
C TYR A 140 20.09 5.09 30.35
N PHE A 141 20.44 3.88 30.79
CA PHE A 141 21.44 3.71 31.84
C PHE A 141 22.85 4.06 31.39
N ASP A 142 23.19 3.77 30.14
CA ASP A 142 24.49 4.11 29.56
C ASP A 142 24.61 5.63 29.35
N ASP A 143 23.55 6.31 28.91
CA ASP A 143 23.47 7.77 28.77
C ASP A 143 23.54 8.45 30.15
N VAL A 144 22.83 7.95 31.17
CA VAL A 144 22.95 8.48 32.55
C VAL A 144 24.38 8.36 33.08
N LYS A 145 25.09 7.27 32.74
CA LYS A 145 26.51 7.10 33.08
C LYS A 145 27.43 7.97 32.22
N ALA A 146 27.10 8.17 30.95
CA ALA A 146 27.88 8.99 30.02
C ALA A 146 27.74 10.49 30.30
N ASP A 147 26.54 10.95 30.66
CA ASP A 147 26.28 12.32 31.14
C ASP A 147 27.02 12.60 32.46
N TRP A 148 27.23 11.55 33.28
CA TRP A 148 28.12 11.62 34.44
C TRP A 148 29.61 11.66 34.05
N LEU A 149 30.00 11.09 32.90
CA LEU A 149 31.40 10.93 32.47
C LEU A 149 31.93 11.97 31.47
N GLU A 150 31.12 12.62 30.62
CA GLU A 150 31.66 13.45 29.54
C GLU A 150 30.99 14.82 29.37
N LYS A 151 31.81 15.83 29.71
CA LYS A 151 31.65 17.25 29.41
C LYS A 151 32.41 17.58 28.13
N LYS A 152 31.70 18.20 27.17
CA LYS A 152 32.16 18.90 25.96
C LYS A 152 32.76 18.07 24.81
N ARG A 153 31.94 17.89 23.77
CA ARG A 153 32.38 17.69 22.38
C ARG A 153 31.93 18.87 21.50
N PRO A 154 32.81 19.50 20.70
CA PRO A 154 32.40 20.54 19.78
C PRO A 154 31.81 19.92 18.50
N GLN A 155 30.66 20.43 18.10
CA GLN A 155 29.93 20.00 16.91
C GLN A 155 30.51 20.70 15.67
N LYS A 156 31.22 19.98 14.80
CA LYS A 156 31.77 20.56 13.56
C LYS A 156 31.21 19.91 12.29
N GLN A 157 30.77 20.82 11.41
CA GLN A 157 30.60 20.73 9.94
C GLN A 157 29.17 20.52 9.36
N ALA A 158 28.97 21.08 8.16
CA ALA A 158 27.90 22.02 7.83
C ALA A 158 26.80 21.50 6.88
N GLY A 159 25.68 22.24 6.87
CA GLY A 159 24.70 22.34 5.78
C GLY A 159 23.68 21.21 5.68
N LEU A 160 23.97 20.24 4.81
CA LEU A 160 22.97 19.33 4.25
C LEU A 160 22.66 18.15 5.17
N GLY A 161 23.68 17.53 5.76
CA GLY A 161 23.50 16.47 6.76
C GLY A 161 22.74 16.96 8.00
N LYS A 162 23.00 18.21 8.42
CA LYS A 162 22.27 18.83 9.53
C LYS A 162 20.80 19.09 9.17
N GLN A 163 20.51 19.60 7.96
CA GLN A 163 19.13 19.79 7.49
C GLN A 163 18.37 18.47 7.37
N VAL A 164 18.98 17.44 6.81
CA VAL A 164 18.39 16.09 6.71
C VAL A 164 18.12 15.53 8.10
N ASN A 165 19.07 15.66 9.03
CA ASN A 165 18.89 15.18 10.40
C ASN A 165 17.79 15.97 11.14
N GLN A 166 17.73 17.30 10.97
CA GLN A 166 16.67 18.12 11.54
C GLN A 166 15.29 17.74 10.99
N TRP A 167 15.17 17.57 9.67
CA TRP A 167 13.94 17.09 9.04
C TRP A 167 13.56 15.72 9.55
N TRP A 168 14.50 14.76 9.55
CA TRP A 168 14.27 13.41 10.04
C TRP A 168 13.78 13.40 11.48
N ASN A 169 14.40 14.20 12.36
CA ASN A 169 14.00 14.29 13.77
C ASN A 169 12.65 14.98 13.97
N SER A 170 12.23 15.85 13.04
CA SER A 170 10.89 16.48 13.07
C SER A 170 9.75 15.54 12.69
N LEU A 171 10.05 14.40 12.05
CA LEU A 171 9.05 13.43 11.63
C LEU A 171 8.49 12.63 12.82
N SER A 172 7.20 12.30 12.75
CA SER A 172 6.58 11.33 13.66
C SER A 172 7.22 9.95 13.51
N ASP A 173 7.08 9.10 14.54
CA ASP A 173 7.53 7.70 14.45
C ASP A 173 6.86 6.94 13.30
N GLY A 174 5.60 7.28 13.00
CA GLY A 174 4.87 6.75 11.84
C GLY A 174 5.50 7.15 10.52
N GLN A 175 5.82 8.44 10.35
CA GLN A 175 6.45 8.96 9.16
C GLN A 175 7.86 8.40 8.96
N LYS A 176 8.67 8.29 10.01
CA LYS A 176 10.00 7.64 9.96
C LYS A 176 9.88 6.19 9.50
N THR A 177 8.92 5.44 10.05
CA THR A 177 8.69 4.04 9.70
C THR A 177 8.27 3.88 8.23
N VAL A 178 7.29 4.68 7.79
CA VAL A 178 6.79 4.65 6.41
C VAL A 178 7.82 5.18 5.41
N THR A 179 8.75 6.05 5.80
CA THR A 179 9.85 6.47 4.92
C THR A 179 10.66 5.28 4.41
N GLY A 180 10.92 4.28 5.26
CA GLY A 180 11.58 3.04 4.85
C GLY A 180 10.78 2.26 3.81
N ILE A 181 9.46 2.16 3.99
CA ILE A 181 8.55 1.51 3.02
C ILE A 181 8.53 2.28 1.69
N ILE A 182 8.47 3.61 1.73
CA ILE A 182 8.51 4.48 0.54
C ILE A 182 9.82 4.29 -0.21
N ALA A 183 10.95 4.27 0.50
CA ALA A 183 12.27 4.05 -0.10
C ALA A 183 12.36 2.67 -0.77
N ALA A 184 11.84 1.61 -0.14
CA ALA A 184 11.77 0.28 -0.74
C ALA A 184 10.90 0.26 -2.01
N ASN A 185 9.75 0.91 -2.00
CA ASN A 185 8.87 1.05 -3.17
C ASN A 185 9.57 1.81 -4.31
N ALA A 186 10.26 2.90 -4.00
CA ALA A 186 11.02 3.68 -4.97
C ALA A 186 12.15 2.84 -5.61
N LEU A 187 12.88 2.06 -4.80
CA LEU A 187 13.92 1.16 -5.27
C LEU A 187 13.34 0.09 -6.22
N VAL A 188 12.26 -0.58 -5.82
CA VAL A 188 11.59 -1.58 -6.65
C VAL A 188 11.07 -0.96 -7.95
N PHE A 189 10.53 0.26 -7.89
CA PHE A 189 10.10 1.01 -9.08
C PHE A 189 11.26 1.33 -10.02
N CYS A 190 12.45 1.65 -9.49
CA CYS A 190 13.67 1.80 -10.28
C CYS A 190 14.13 0.47 -10.90
N CYS A 191 14.03 -0.65 -10.18
CA CYS A 191 14.34 -1.98 -10.73
C CYS A 191 13.45 -2.34 -11.94
N TRP A 192 12.20 -1.89 -11.95
CA TRP A 192 11.30 -2.00 -13.12
C TRP A 192 11.78 -1.21 -14.36
N ARG A 193 12.79 -0.34 -14.25
CA ARG A 193 13.37 0.39 -15.39
C ARG A 193 14.58 -0.29 -16.00
N VAL A 194 15.13 -1.30 -15.33
CA VAL A 194 16.31 -2.02 -15.80
C VAL A 194 15.87 -3.17 -16.71
N PRO A 195 16.25 -3.19 -18.01
CA PRO A 195 15.79 -4.22 -18.96
C PRO A 195 16.21 -5.64 -18.57
N SER A 196 17.41 -5.80 -18.00
CA SER A 196 17.93 -7.11 -17.57
C SER A 196 17.12 -7.73 -16.42
N LEU A 197 16.47 -6.90 -15.58
CA LEU A 197 15.69 -7.36 -14.43
C LEU A 197 14.24 -7.71 -14.78
N GLN A 198 13.74 -7.34 -15.96
CA GLN A 198 12.31 -7.47 -16.32
C GLN A 198 11.73 -8.86 -16.09
N ARG A 199 12.46 -9.92 -16.46
CA ARG A 199 12.00 -11.31 -16.25
C ARG A 199 11.81 -11.64 -14.77
N THR A 200 12.74 -11.20 -13.93
CA THR A 200 12.66 -11.36 -12.47
C THR A 200 11.52 -10.55 -11.90
N MET A 201 11.36 -9.30 -12.34
CA MET A 201 10.27 -8.42 -11.89
C MET A 201 8.90 -8.99 -12.23
N VAL A 202 8.68 -9.45 -13.47
CA VAL A 202 7.41 -10.09 -13.84
C VAL A 202 7.16 -11.36 -13.02
N LYS A 203 8.18 -12.20 -12.81
CA LYS A 203 8.01 -13.48 -12.11
C LYS A 203 7.75 -13.32 -10.60
N TYR A 204 8.45 -12.41 -9.94
CA TYR A 204 8.47 -12.31 -8.48
C TYR A 204 7.76 -11.07 -7.93
N PHE A 205 7.59 -10.01 -8.72
CA PHE A 205 7.01 -8.74 -8.30
C PHE A 205 5.62 -8.47 -8.90
N THR A 206 5.05 -9.44 -9.64
CA THR A 206 3.65 -9.42 -10.06
C THR A 206 2.93 -10.66 -9.57
N SER A 207 1.78 -10.48 -8.95
CA SER A 207 0.99 -11.56 -8.40
C SER A 207 0.05 -12.09 -9.48
N ASN A 208 0.13 -13.39 -9.73
CA ASN A 208 -0.75 -14.08 -10.67
C ASN A 208 -0.93 -15.53 -10.21
N PRO A 209 -2.15 -15.99 -9.89
CA PRO A 209 -2.37 -17.35 -9.43
C PRO A 209 -2.11 -18.42 -10.52
N SER A 210 -1.95 -18.03 -11.79
CA SER A 210 -1.47 -18.93 -12.85
C SER A 210 0.04 -19.11 -12.90
N SER A 211 0.81 -18.23 -12.24
CA SER A 211 2.28 -18.27 -12.21
C SER A 211 2.80 -19.53 -11.51
N LYS A 212 4.04 -19.92 -11.84
CA LYS A 212 4.77 -20.96 -11.09
C LYS A 212 5.23 -20.45 -9.72
N ALA A 213 5.57 -19.17 -9.62
CA ALA A 213 5.92 -18.52 -8.37
C ALA A 213 4.64 -17.96 -7.74
N LEU A 214 4.10 -18.65 -6.73
CA LEU A 214 2.84 -18.24 -6.10
C LEU A 214 3.07 -17.41 -4.84
N CYS A 215 3.98 -17.86 -3.96
CA CYS A 215 4.14 -17.29 -2.61
C CYS A 215 4.91 -15.97 -2.58
N TRP A 216 6.13 -15.94 -3.16
CA TRP A 216 6.96 -14.73 -3.14
C TRP A 216 6.29 -13.48 -3.73
N PRO A 217 5.53 -13.57 -4.85
CA PRO A 217 4.78 -12.42 -5.34
C PRO A 217 3.70 -11.90 -4.40
N MET A 218 3.19 -12.70 -3.46
CA MET A 218 2.20 -12.22 -2.49
C MET A 218 2.76 -11.12 -1.59
N LEU A 219 4.07 -11.17 -1.32
CA LEU A 219 4.76 -10.13 -0.56
C LEU A 219 5.37 -9.05 -1.47
N LEU A 220 6.14 -9.48 -2.48
CA LEU A 220 6.95 -8.56 -3.28
C LEU A 220 6.11 -7.68 -4.19
N SER A 221 4.93 -8.15 -4.62
CA SER A 221 4.02 -7.35 -5.44
C SER A 221 3.45 -6.14 -4.68
N THR A 222 3.41 -6.18 -3.34
CA THR A 222 3.03 -5.03 -2.48
C THR A 222 3.97 -3.85 -2.65
N PHE A 223 5.24 -4.08 -3.04
CA PHE A 223 6.23 -3.04 -3.26
C PHE A 223 6.33 -2.59 -4.74
N SER A 224 5.50 -3.14 -5.63
CA SER A 224 5.57 -2.87 -7.07
C SER A 224 4.45 -2.00 -7.58
N HIS A 225 4.78 -1.11 -8.51
CA HIS A 225 3.85 -0.15 -9.10
C HIS A 225 4.08 -0.03 -10.61
N TYR A 226 2.99 -0.05 -11.38
CA TYR A 226 3.06 -0.01 -12.85
C TYR A 226 3.28 1.41 -13.41
N SER A 227 2.96 2.45 -12.62
CA SER A 227 3.12 3.85 -13.02
C SER A 227 3.55 4.71 -11.83
N LEU A 228 4.18 5.85 -12.13
CA LEU A 228 4.61 6.81 -11.11
C LEU A 228 3.40 7.38 -10.36
N PHE A 229 2.30 7.66 -11.06
CA PHE A 229 1.07 8.17 -10.44
C PHE A 229 0.46 7.16 -9.46
N HIS A 230 0.39 5.88 -9.84
CA HIS A 230 -0.10 4.84 -8.94
C HIS A 230 0.76 4.72 -7.67
N MET A 231 2.09 4.77 -7.81
CA MET A 231 3.00 4.79 -6.67
C MET A 231 2.79 6.03 -5.80
N ALA A 232 2.75 7.22 -6.40
CA ALA A 232 2.59 8.49 -5.68
C ALA A 232 1.28 8.54 -4.88
N ALA A 233 0.17 8.10 -5.48
CA ALA A 233 -1.12 8.02 -4.80
C ALA A 233 -1.07 7.07 -3.59
N ASN A 234 -0.49 5.88 -3.75
CA ASN A 234 -0.34 4.91 -2.66
C ASN A 234 0.54 5.46 -1.54
N MET A 235 1.71 6.02 -1.87
CA MET A 235 2.63 6.55 -0.86
C MET A 235 2.05 7.77 -0.15
N TYR A 236 1.25 8.59 -0.84
CA TYR A 236 0.54 9.72 -0.23
C TYR A 236 -0.48 9.27 0.83
N VAL A 237 -1.31 8.28 0.52
CA VAL A 237 -2.28 7.74 1.50
C VAL A 237 -1.54 7.09 2.66
N LEU A 238 -0.54 6.26 2.38
CA LEU A 238 0.25 5.61 3.43
C LEU A 238 0.92 6.63 4.36
N TRP A 239 1.54 7.68 3.81
CA TRP A 239 2.14 8.77 4.59
C TRP A 239 1.10 9.49 5.45
N SER A 240 -0.06 9.80 4.88
CA SER A 240 -1.14 10.55 5.54
C SER A 240 -1.66 9.84 6.79
N PHE A 241 -1.81 8.52 6.74
CA PHE A 241 -2.35 7.73 7.85
C PHE A 241 -1.26 7.11 8.74
N SER A 242 0.02 7.26 8.38
CA SER A 242 1.17 6.63 9.07
C SER A 242 1.25 7.00 10.55
N SER A 243 1.13 8.29 10.89
CA SER A 243 1.16 8.76 12.27
C SER A 243 0.00 8.18 13.08
N SER A 244 -1.21 8.20 12.54
CA SER A 244 -2.40 7.69 13.23
C SER A 244 -2.28 6.21 13.54
N ILE A 245 -1.94 5.39 12.54
CA ILE A 245 -1.86 3.94 12.75
C ILE A 245 -0.70 3.56 13.69
N VAL A 246 0.47 4.19 13.55
CA VAL A 246 1.63 3.89 14.41
C VAL A 246 1.42 4.40 15.83
N ASN A 247 0.76 5.54 16.05
CA ASN A 247 0.42 5.98 17.39
C ASN A 247 -0.58 5.04 18.08
N MET A 248 -1.46 4.39 17.32
CA MET A 248 -2.44 3.45 17.85
C MET A 248 -1.84 2.12 18.31
N MET A 249 -0.76 1.64 17.66
CA MET A 249 -0.28 0.25 17.85
C MET A 249 1.25 0.11 18.02
N GLY A 250 2.01 1.17 17.82
CA GLY A 250 3.47 1.12 17.75
C GLY A 250 3.99 0.71 16.37
N LYS A 251 5.26 1.03 16.10
CA LYS A 251 5.88 0.83 14.78
C LYS A 251 6.12 -0.65 14.46
N GLU A 252 6.45 -1.46 15.46
CA GLU A 252 6.75 -2.88 15.29
C GLU A 252 5.48 -3.65 14.88
N GLN A 253 4.39 -3.41 15.61
CA GLN A 253 3.08 -3.99 15.29
C GLN A 253 2.57 -3.52 13.93
N PHE A 254 2.72 -2.22 13.63
CA PHE A 254 2.36 -1.67 12.33
C PHE A 254 3.11 -2.34 11.18
N MET A 255 4.42 -2.56 11.32
CA MET A 255 5.21 -3.23 10.28
C MET A 255 4.71 -4.67 10.05
N ALA A 256 4.43 -5.41 11.13
CA ALA A 256 3.86 -6.75 11.00
C ALA A 256 2.48 -6.73 10.32
N LEU A 257 1.62 -5.78 10.70
CA LEU A 257 0.30 -5.60 10.10
C LEU A 257 0.41 -5.28 8.61
N TYR A 258 1.26 -4.32 8.21
CA TYR A 258 1.42 -3.89 6.83
C TYR A 258 1.92 -5.02 5.92
N LEU A 259 2.94 -5.76 6.37
CA LEU A 259 3.50 -6.88 5.58
C LEU A 259 2.50 -8.04 5.48
N SER A 260 1.84 -8.38 6.59
CA SER A 260 0.81 -9.43 6.59
C SER A 260 -0.38 -9.05 5.72
N ALA A 261 -0.79 -7.78 5.75
CA ALA A 261 -1.85 -7.24 4.92
C ALA A 261 -1.55 -7.37 3.42
N GLY A 262 -0.32 -7.12 2.99
CA GLY A 262 0.11 -7.34 1.61
C GLY A 262 -0.09 -8.78 1.14
N VAL A 263 0.30 -9.73 1.99
CA VAL A 263 0.16 -11.17 1.70
C VAL A 263 -1.31 -11.62 1.73
N ILE A 264 -2.07 -11.22 2.76
CA ILE A 264 -3.49 -11.58 2.93
C ILE A 264 -4.35 -10.99 1.80
N SER A 265 -4.17 -9.71 1.47
CA SER A 265 -4.89 -9.07 0.36
C SER A 265 -4.59 -9.77 -0.98
N THR A 266 -3.34 -10.11 -1.23
CA THR A 266 -2.98 -10.86 -2.45
C THR A 266 -3.58 -12.27 -2.44
N PHE A 267 -3.65 -12.94 -1.30
CA PHE A 267 -4.32 -14.24 -1.17
C PHE A 267 -5.81 -14.14 -1.53
N VAL A 268 -6.52 -13.15 -1.00
CA VAL A 268 -7.94 -12.92 -1.34
C VAL A 268 -8.12 -12.65 -2.84
N SER A 269 -7.20 -11.88 -3.44
CA SER A 269 -7.16 -11.71 -4.90
C SER A 269 -6.95 -13.02 -5.66
N TYR A 270 -6.05 -13.89 -5.19
CA TYR A 270 -5.85 -15.22 -5.81
C TYR A 270 -7.10 -16.09 -5.74
N VAL A 271 -7.80 -16.11 -4.60
CA VAL A 271 -9.07 -16.82 -4.43
C VAL A 271 -10.10 -16.29 -5.43
N SER A 272 -10.29 -14.97 -5.47
CA SER A 272 -11.25 -14.31 -6.37
C SER A 272 -10.93 -14.58 -7.85
N LYS A 273 -9.68 -14.38 -8.27
CA LYS A 273 -9.24 -14.62 -9.66
C LYS A 273 -9.39 -16.08 -10.07
N THR A 274 -9.16 -17.02 -9.16
CA THR A 274 -9.35 -18.46 -9.40
C THR A 274 -10.83 -18.82 -9.52
N ALA A 275 -11.69 -18.26 -8.66
CA ALA A 275 -13.13 -18.46 -8.72
C ALA A 275 -13.75 -17.87 -10.01
N MET A 276 -13.32 -16.68 -10.41
CA MET A 276 -13.82 -15.97 -11.59
C MET A 276 -13.15 -16.41 -12.90
N GLY A 277 -12.08 -17.20 -12.85
CA GLY A 277 -11.31 -17.61 -14.05
C GLY A 277 -10.56 -16.46 -14.75
N ARG A 278 -10.24 -15.38 -14.02
CA ARG A 278 -9.62 -14.15 -14.56
C ARG A 278 -8.20 -13.96 -14.03
N PHE A 279 -7.21 -14.47 -14.76
CA PHE A 279 -5.82 -14.55 -14.30
C PHE A 279 -4.93 -13.36 -14.65
N GLY A 280 -5.48 -12.14 -14.55
CA GLY A 280 -4.71 -10.92 -14.77
C GLY A 280 -3.65 -10.71 -13.66
N PRO A 281 -2.42 -10.30 -14.00
CA PRO A 281 -1.43 -9.96 -12.99
C PRO A 281 -1.88 -8.73 -12.19
N SER A 282 -1.59 -8.69 -10.90
CA SER A 282 -1.72 -7.47 -10.08
C SER A 282 -0.47 -7.18 -9.28
N LEU A 283 -0.34 -5.92 -8.87
CA LEU A 283 0.76 -5.37 -8.10
C LEU A 283 0.31 -4.04 -7.50
N GLY A 284 0.86 -3.69 -6.36
CA GLY A 284 0.55 -2.44 -5.67
C GLY A 284 0.49 -2.60 -4.16
N ALA A 285 0.86 -1.53 -3.46
CA ALA A 285 0.71 -1.43 -2.01
C ALA A 285 -0.75 -1.29 -1.56
N SER A 286 -1.69 -1.11 -2.49
CA SER A 286 -3.06 -0.68 -2.21
C SER A 286 -3.81 -1.63 -1.29
N GLY A 287 -3.63 -2.96 -1.39
CA GLY A 287 -4.23 -3.91 -0.45
C GLY A 287 -3.79 -3.69 1.00
N ALA A 288 -2.49 -3.48 1.23
CA ALA A 288 -1.95 -3.16 2.55
C ALA A 288 -2.38 -1.77 3.05
N ILE A 289 -2.45 -0.79 2.14
CA ILE A 289 -2.95 0.55 2.46
C ILE A 289 -4.44 0.52 2.82
N MET A 290 -5.24 -0.32 2.15
CA MET A 290 -6.64 -0.53 2.48
C MET A 290 -6.81 -1.12 3.88
N THR A 291 -5.91 -2.02 4.32
CA THR A 291 -5.86 -2.45 5.73
C THR A 291 -5.59 -1.29 6.67
N VAL A 292 -4.58 -0.45 6.38
CA VAL A 292 -4.24 0.71 7.22
C VAL A 292 -5.42 1.67 7.32
N LEU A 293 -6.03 2.01 6.19
CA LEU A 293 -7.19 2.90 6.12
C LEU A 293 -8.37 2.32 6.90
N ALA A 294 -8.72 1.06 6.66
CA ALA A 294 -9.81 0.40 7.34
C ALA A 294 -9.56 0.31 8.86
N ALA A 295 -8.35 -0.03 9.28
CA ALA A 295 -7.99 -0.06 10.70
C ALA A 295 -8.15 1.31 11.38
N VAL A 296 -7.66 2.40 10.76
CA VAL A 296 -7.82 3.75 11.30
C VAL A 296 -9.30 4.16 11.33
N CYS A 297 -10.03 3.96 10.24
CA CYS A 297 -11.45 4.32 10.14
C CYS A 297 -12.33 3.52 11.11
N THR A 298 -12.00 2.25 11.38
CA THR A 298 -12.71 1.44 12.37
C THR A 298 -12.43 1.91 13.79
N LYS A 299 -11.19 2.29 14.11
CA LYS A 299 -10.85 2.77 15.46
C LYS A 299 -11.40 4.17 15.73
N MET A 300 -11.41 5.04 14.74
CA MET A 300 -11.78 6.45 14.86
C MET A 300 -12.84 6.84 13.82
N PRO A 301 -14.06 6.28 13.88
CA PRO A 301 -15.08 6.48 12.85
C PRO A 301 -15.54 7.94 12.72
N GLU A 302 -15.52 8.70 13.80
CA GLU A 302 -15.95 10.10 13.85
C GLU A 302 -14.86 11.10 13.40
N ALA A 303 -13.64 10.61 13.12
CA ALA A 303 -12.56 11.48 12.65
C ALA A 303 -12.93 12.14 11.32
N LYS A 304 -12.69 13.45 11.19
CA LYS A 304 -13.06 14.22 10.01
C LYS A 304 -12.05 14.06 8.87
N LEU A 305 -12.57 13.39 7.85
CA LEU A 305 -12.26 13.12 6.46
C LEU A 305 -12.18 14.30 5.42
N ALA A 306 -11.10 15.02 5.13
CA ALA A 306 -11.00 16.00 4.02
C ALA A 306 -10.09 15.54 2.85
N ILE A 307 -10.65 15.40 1.64
CA ILE A 307 -9.85 15.11 0.43
C ILE A 307 -9.06 16.37 0.03
N LEU A 308 -7.82 16.19 -0.45
CA LEU A 308 -6.90 17.28 -0.80
C LEU A 308 -7.53 18.37 -1.70
N PHE A 309 -8.35 17.97 -2.68
CA PHE A 309 -8.97 18.87 -3.64
C PHE A 309 -10.35 19.40 -3.21
N LEU A 310 -10.87 18.93 -2.08
CA LEU A 310 -12.16 19.35 -1.57
C LEU A 310 -12.14 19.50 -0.04
N PRO A 311 -11.28 20.38 0.50
CA PRO A 311 -11.11 20.52 1.95
C PRO A 311 -12.34 21.13 2.65
N MET A 312 -13.23 21.79 1.89
CA MET A 312 -14.43 22.45 2.42
C MET A 312 -15.54 21.47 2.83
N TYR A 313 -15.46 20.21 2.38
CA TYR A 313 -16.50 19.20 2.64
C TYR A 313 -15.91 18.00 3.39
N PRO A 314 -15.64 18.14 4.72
CA PRO A 314 -15.17 17.02 5.51
C PRO A 314 -16.29 15.98 5.71
N PHE A 315 -15.96 14.71 5.57
CA PHE A 315 -16.84 13.57 5.88
C PHE A 315 -16.30 12.77 7.07
N THR A 316 -17.05 11.83 7.63
CA THR A 316 -16.53 10.99 8.72
C THR A 316 -15.70 9.83 8.17
N ALA A 317 -14.67 9.41 8.91
CA ALA A 317 -13.82 8.27 8.54
C ALA A 317 -14.62 6.97 8.35
N GLY A 318 -15.65 6.77 9.18
CA GLY A 318 -16.58 5.65 9.03
C GLY A 318 -17.35 5.68 7.71
N ASN A 319 -17.83 6.84 7.29
CA ASN A 319 -18.52 6.99 5.99
C ASN A 319 -17.55 6.83 4.82
N ALA A 320 -16.30 7.29 4.95
CA ALA A 320 -15.24 7.06 3.98
C ALA A 320 -15.02 5.56 3.74
N LEU A 321 -14.89 4.79 4.82
CA LEU A 321 -14.66 3.35 4.76
C LEU A 321 -15.83 2.63 4.08
N LYS A 322 -17.08 2.95 4.47
CA LYS A 322 -18.29 2.40 3.85
C LYS A 322 -18.32 2.68 2.35
N ALA A 323 -18.02 3.92 1.95
CA ALA A 323 -18.02 4.32 0.53
C ALA A 323 -16.97 3.57 -0.29
N ILE A 324 -15.74 3.43 0.24
CA ILE A 324 -14.67 2.71 -0.48
C ILE A 324 -14.98 1.21 -0.56
N VAL A 325 -15.44 0.59 0.53
CA VAL A 325 -15.85 -0.83 0.52
C VAL A 325 -17.00 -1.06 -0.47
N ALA A 326 -17.99 -0.16 -0.52
CA ALA A 326 -19.07 -0.23 -1.50
C ALA A 326 -18.54 -0.13 -2.94
N LEU A 327 -17.66 0.84 -3.22
CA LEU A 327 -17.04 1.03 -4.53
C LEU A 327 -16.26 -0.22 -4.99
N ASP A 328 -15.41 -0.80 -4.12
CA ASP A 328 -14.67 -2.01 -4.45
C ASP A 328 -15.59 -3.22 -4.62
N THR A 329 -16.66 -3.33 -3.82
CA THR A 329 -17.65 -4.40 -3.97
C THR A 329 -18.37 -4.29 -5.32
N THR A 330 -18.82 -3.09 -5.68
CA THR A 330 -19.42 -2.82 -6.99
C THR A 330 -18.43 -3.08 -8.12
N GLY A 331 -17.18 -2.64 -7.99
CA GLY A 331 -16.12 -2.87 -8.97
C GLY A 331 -15.82 -4.37 -9.16
N LEU A 332 -15.84 -5.15 -8.09
CA LEU A 332 -15.68 -6.60 -8.14
C LEU A 332 -16.85 -7.29 -8.86
N ILE A 333 -18.10 -6.93 -8.52
CA ILE A 333 -19.32 -7.49 -9.13
C ILE A 333 -19.41 -7.14 -10.62
N LEU A 334 -19.18 -5.86 -10.96
CA LEU A 334 -19.23 -5.37 -12.34
C LEU A 334 -17.97 -5.75 -13.15
N GLY A 335 -16.94 -6.28 -12.50
CA GLY A 335 -15.73 -6.77 -13.17
C GLY A 335 -14.82 -5.66 -13.70
N TRP A 336 -14.77 -4.51 -13.02
CA TRP A 336 -13.83 -3.44 -13.33
C TRP A 336 -12.38 -3.92 -13.19
N ARG A 337 -11.50 -3.40 -14.05
CA ARG A 337 -10.12 -3.89 -14.21
C ARG A 337 -9.04 -2.86 -13.86
N PHE A 338 -9.44 -1.68 -13.43
CA PHE A 338 -8.52 -0.59 -13.08
C PHE A 338 -7.78 -0.89 -11.76
N PHE A 339 -8.45 -1.56 -10.83
CA PHE A 339 -7.92 -1.90 -9.51
C PHE A 339 -8.14 -3.38 -9.20
N ASP A 340 -7.33 -3.92 -8.29
CA ASP A 340 -7.55 -5.25 -7.71
C ASP A 340 -8.55 -5.15 -6.57
N HIS A 341 -9.84 -5.03 -6.92
CA HIS A 341 -10.93 -4.84 -5.96
C HIS A 341 -11.00 -5.95 -4.90
N ALA A 342 -10.69 -7.19 -5.27
CA ALA A 342 -10.64 -8.31 -4.33
C ALA A 342 -9.50 -8.15 -3.31
N ALA A 343 -8.32 -7.70 -3.75
CA ALA A 343 -7.22 -7.38 -2.83
C ALA A 343 -7.60 -6.24 -1.88
N HIS A 344 -8.26 -5.19 -2.37
CA HIS A 344 -8.70 -4.06 -1.55
C HIS A 344 -9.70 -4.50 -0.47
N LEU A 345 -10.72 -5.28 -0.85
CA LEU A 345 -11.70 -5.82 0.10
C LEU A 345 -11.05 -6.76 1.11
N GLY A 346 -10.16 -7.65 0.66
CA GLY A 346 -9.41 -8.53 1.54
C GLY A 346 -8.56 -7.76 2.57
N GLY A 347 -7.90 -6.69 2.12
CA GLY A 347 -7.16 -5.78 2.99
C GLY A 347 -8.06 -5.05 3.98
N ALA A 348 -9.17 -4.49 3.52
CA ALA A 348 -10.12 -3.78 4.37
C ALA A 348 -10.72 -4.70 5.46
N LEU A 349 -11.16 -5.90 5.08
CA LEU A 349 -11.67 -6.91 6.01
C LEU A 349 -10.62 -7.30 7.04
N PHE A 350 -9.37 -7.51 6.63
CA PHE A 350 -8.27 -7.81 7.55
C PHE A 350 -8.02 -6.66 8.54
N GLY A 351 -8.06 -5.40 8.08
CA GLY A 351 -7.88 -4.22 8.94
C GLY A 351 -8.98 -4.07 9.97
N ILE A 352 -10.25 -4.23 9.55
CA ILE A 352 -11.42 -4.22 10.45
C ILE A 352 -11.29 -5.34 11.48
N TRP A 353 -11.07 -6.56 11.02
CA TRP A 353 -10.92 -7.73 11.89
C TRP A 353 -9.77 -7.56 12.89
N TYR A 354 -8.64 -7.00 12.44
CA TYR A 354 -7.49 -6.83 13.32
C TYR A 354 -7.77 -5.85 14.46
N ILE A 355 -8.45 -4.75 14.18
CA ILE A 355 -8.81 -3.76 15.22
C ILE A 355 -9.84 -4.31 16.19
N ILE A 356 -10.83 -5.08 15.71
CA ILE A 356 -11.90 -5.61 16.58
C ILE A 356 -11.41 -6.82 17.40
N TYR A 357 -10.65 -7.73 16.79
CA TYR A 357 -10.29 -9.01 17.39
C TYR A 357 -8.78 -9.28 17.37
N GLY A 358 -8.11 -9.05 16.23
CA GLY A 358 -6.72 -9.47 16.04
C GLY A 358 -5.73 -8.86 17.03
N HIS A 359 -5.94 -7.61 17.45
CA HIS A 359 -5.13 -6.96 18.48
C HIS A 359 -5.18 -7.70 19.82
N GLU A 360 -6.39 -8.03 20.28
CA GLU A 360 -6.60 -8.77 21.53
C GLU A 360 -6.06 -10.20 21.42
N LEU A 361 -6.38 -10.87 20.31
CA LEU A 361 -6.04 -12.27 20.10
C LEU A 361 -4.54 -12.51 19.95
N ILE A 362 -3.86 -11.68 19.16
CA ILE A 362 -2.46 -11.90 18.77
C ILE A 362 -1.53 -11.04 19.62
N TRP A 363 -1.79 -9.74 19.67
CA TRP A 363 -0.81 -8.80 20.24
C TRP A 363 -0.82 -8.80 21.76
N LYS A 364 -1.99 -8.79 22.41
CA LYS A 364 -2.03 -8.88 23.88
C LYS A 364 -1.53 -10.22 24.39
N ASN A 365 -1.74 -11.31 23.65
CA ASN A 365 -1.28 -12.65 24.01
C ASN A 365 0.17 -12.95 23.59
N ARG A 366 1.00 -11.94 23.31
CA ARG A 366 2.39 -12.13 22.86
C ARG A 366 3.38 -12.47 23.98
N GLU A 367 2.99 -12.32 25.24
CA GLU A 367 3.88 -12.52 26.39
C GLU A 367 4.53 -13.90 26.46
N PRO A 368 3.82 -15.03 26.24
CA PRO A 368 4.45 -16.35 26.30
C PRO A 368 5.57 -16.51 25.27
N LEU A 369 5.38 -15.96 24.06
CA LEU A 369 6.40 -15.96 23.02
C LEU A 369 7.63 -15.13 23.42
N VAL A 370 7.39 -13.94 23.98
CA VAL A 370 8.47 -13.06 24.45
C VAL A 370 9.24 -13.68 25.62
N LYS A 371 8.54 -14.35 26.55
CA LYS A 371 9.16 -15.09 27.66
C LYS A 371 10.03 -16.23 27.15
N MET A 372 9.49 -17.05 26.24
CA MET A 372 10.26 -18.11 25.59
C MET A 372 11.52 -17.58 24.88
N TRP A 373 11.41 -16.44 24.18
CA TRP A 373 12.57 -15.79 23.55
C TRP A 373 13.58 -15.27 24.57
N HIS A 374 13.11 -14.65 25.66
CA HIS A 374 13.96 -14.18 26.75
C HIS A 374 14.74 -15.33 27.36
N ASP A 375 14.07 -16.43 27.71
CA ASP A 375 14.68 -17.62 28.31
C ASP A 375 15.71 -18.24 27.38
N PHE A 376 15.41 -18.34 26.08
CA PHE A 376 16.35 -18.83 25.07
C PHE A 376 17.62 -17.96 24.97
N ARG A 377 17.49 -16.64 25.11
CA ARG A 377 18.65 -15.73 25.07
C ARG A 377 19.45 -15.67 26.37
N THR A 378 18.80 -15.79 27.52
CA THR A 378 19.48 -15.74 28.83
C THR A 378 20.11 -17.07 29.19
N ARG A 379 19.49 -18.19 28.80
CA ARG A 379 20.06 -19.54 28.89
C ARG A 379 20.87 -19.82 27.63
N GLY A 380 22.07 -19.26 27.53
CA GLY A 380 22.99 -19.59 26.43
C GLY A 380 23.27 -21.10 26.34
N PRO A 381 23.82 -21.62 25.23
CA PRO A 381 24.07 -23.06 25.00
C PRO A 381 25.05 -23.76 25.97
N GLY A 382 25.43 -23.12 27.09
CA GLY A 382 26.40 -23.62 28.07
C GLY A 382 25.95 -23.54 29.53
N ALA A 383 24.71 -23.13 29.83
CA ALA A 383 24.23 -23.04 31.22
C ALA A 383 23.64 -24.37 31.77
N GLY A 384 24.08 -25.50 31.22
CA GLY A 384 23.65 -26.85 31.61
C GLY A 384 24.83 -27.70 32.08
N GLY A 385 25.59 -27.22 33.07
CA GLY A 385 26.74 -27.96 33.57
C GLY A 385 27.58 -27.16 34.56
N ASN A 386 27.03 -26.89 35.74
CA ASN A 386 27.76 -26.93 37.02
C ASN A 386 26.85 -26.42 38.14
N GLY A 387 26.15 -27.38 38.74
CA GLY A 387 25.61 -27.29 40.09
C GLY A 387 25.91 -28.60 40.79
N SER A 388 27.19 -28.93 40.93
CA SER A 388 27.70 -30.01 41.78
C SER A 388 28.07 -29.42 43.14
N MET A 389 27.37 -29.84 44.19
CA MET A 389 27.87 -30.46 45.44
C MET A 389 26.82 -30.34 46.53
#